data_AF-A0A6L7TR29-F1
#
_entry.id   AF-A0A6L7TR29-F1
#
_cell.length_a   1.000
_cell.length_b   1.000
_cell.length_c   1.000
_cell.angle_alpha   90.00
_cell.angle_beta   90.00
_cell.angle_gamma   90.00
#
_symmetry.space_group_name_H-M   'P 1'
#
loop_
_entity.id
_entity.type
_entity.pdbx_description
1 polymer ?
#
loop_
_entity_poly.entity_id
_entity_poly.type
_entity_poly.pdbx_seq_one_letter_code
_entity_poly.pdbx_strand_id
1 'polypeptide(L)'
;MLIVDSQIHIWGANLPANPAHRQITSYTAEDVLREMDEAGVDAAVIHPPGWDPGADDMAVDAARQYPNRFSILGKFPLDEPASRDLIPIWRQQPGMLGLRFTFLLPHQQSWPTDGTMDWLWPAAEEAGLPVGLACANFLPVVGQVAERYPGLKLIVDHMGRGQRVTDDEAFETLPDLLALAKYPNVACKASGAPSYSSAPYPFANIHDYLHQVFDAFGPDRTFWGTDITRMPCSWRECITLFTEELPWLTGEDLEKVMGRALCNWIGWDLPG
;
A
#
# COMPACT_ATOMS: atom_id res chain seq x y z
N MET A 1 6.98 -14.77 13.66
CA MET A 1 7.25 -13.45 13.06
C MET A 1 5.90 -12.84 12.74
N LEU A 2 5.72 -11.56 13.06
CA LEU A 2 4.52 -10.82 12.68
C LEU A 2 4.47 -10.63 11.15
N ILE A 3 3.37 -11.04 10.51
CA ILE A 3 3.10 -10.85 9.08
C ILE A 3 1.91 -9.90 8.93
N VAL A 4 2.18 -8.71 8.38
CA VAL A 4 1.15 -7.68 8.12
C VAL A 4 1.10 -7.38 6.63
N ASP A 5 -0.03 -7.68 6.01
CA ASP A 5 -0.24 -7.33 4.61
C ASP A 5 -0.53 -5.83 4.46
N SER A 6 0.41 -5.09 3.86
CA SER A 6 0.27 -3.64 3.68
C SER A 6 -0.78 -3.22 2.65
N GLN A 7 -1.45 -4.14 1.95
CA GLN A 7 -2.34 -3.78 0.85
C GLN A 7 -3.41 -4.84 0.59
N ILE A 8 -4.62 -4.62 1.12
CA ILE A 8 -5.81 -5.38 0.74
C ILE A 8 -7.00 -4.47 0.41
N HIS A 9 -8.04 -5.08 -0.18
CA HIS A 9 -9.32 -4.46 -0.49
C HIS A 9 -10.44 -5.33 0.06
N ILE A 10 -11.49 -4.71 0.60
CA ILE A 10 -12.77 -5.35 0.93
C ILE A 10 -13.91 -4.59 0.27
N TRP A 11 -14.98 -5.29 -0.10
CA TRP A 11 -16.18 -4.69 -0.68
C TRP A 11 -17.40 -5.60 -0.48
N GLY A 12 -18.59 -5.04 -0.50
CA GLY A 12 -19.86 -5.73 -0.32
C GLY A 12 -20.79 -5.62 -1.54
N ALA A 13 -20.47 -4.73 -2.49
CA ALA A 13 -21.25 -4.53 -3.69
C ALA A 13 -20.38 -4.21 -4.92
N ASN A 14 -21.01 -4.33 -6.09
CA ASN A 14 -20.43 -4.07 -7.42
C ASN A 14 -19.28 -5.00 -7.79
N LEU A 15 -19.01 -5.09 -9.10
CA LEU A 15 -17.81 -5.74 -9.60
C LEU A 15 -16.62 -4.77 -9.57
N PRO A 16 -15.39 -5.23 -9.30
CA PRO A 16 -14.22 -4.39 -9.40
C PRO A 16 -14.07 -3.80 -10.81
N ALA A 17 -13.88 -2.47 -10.88
CA ALA A 17 -13.71 -1.77 -12.16
C ALA A 17 -12.42 -2.18 -12.90
N ASN A 18 -11.40 -2.64 -12.16
CA ASN A 18 -10.18 -3.20 -12.73
C ASN A 18 -10.34 -4.73 -12.89
N PRO A 19 -10.34 -5.26 -14.13
CA PRO A 19 -10.58 -6.68 -14.39
C PRO A 19 -9.49 -7.61 -13.84
N ALA A 20 -8.34 -7.08 -13.43
CA ALA A 20 -7.29 -7.86 -12.80
C ALA A 20 -7.65 -8.32 -11.38
N HIS A 21 -8.60 -7.67 -10.70
CA HIS A 21 -9.11 -8.15 -9.42
C HIS A 21 -10.10 -9.30 -9.61
N ARG A 22 -10.27 -10.15 -8.60
CA ARG A 22 -11.31 -11.18 -8.51
C ARG A 22 -12.67 -10.57 -8.89
N GLN A 23 -13.26 -11.05 -9.97
CA GLN A 23 -14.54 -10.55 -10.49
C GLN A 23 -15.73 -11.13 -9.71
N ILE A 24 -15.78 -10.81 -8.42
CA ILE A 24 -16.82 -11.18 -7.46
C ILE A 24 -17.47 -9.92 -6.89
N THR A 25 -18.74 -10.02 -6.50
CA THR A 25 -19.53 -8.86 -6.04
C THR A 25 -19.30 -8.49 -4.57
N SER A 26 -18.64 -9.37 -3.82
CA SER A 26 -18.33 -9.15 -2.41
C SER A 26 -17.07 -9.91 -2.01
N TYR A 27 -16.29 -9.31 -1.14
CA TYR A 27 -15.16 -9.89 -0.43
C TYR A 27 -15.10 -9.21 0.94
N THR A 28 -15.67 -9.85 1.97
CA THR A 28 -15.91 -9.21 3.27
C THR A 28 -14.71 -9.33 4.21
N ALA A 29 -14.79 -8.67 5.38
CA ALA A 29 -13.80 -8.84 6.44
C ALA A 29 -13.66 -10.31 6.87
N GLU A 30 -14.77 -11.05 6.97
CA GLU A 30 -14.79 -12.47 7.33
C GLU A 30 -14.15 -13.37 6.26
N ASP A 31 -14.36 -13.06 4.97
CA ASP A 31 -13.69 -13.77 3.88
C ASP A 31 -12.18 -13.59 3.95
N VAL A 32 -11.74 -12.34 4.18
CA VAL A 32 -10.32 -11.99 4.34
C VAL A 32 -9.73 -12.66 5.57
N LEU A 33 -10.40 -12.61 6.72
CA LEU A 33 -9.92 -13.25 7.96
C LEU A 33 -9.71 -14.75 7.76
N ARG A 34 -10.66 -15.43 7.10
CA ARG A 34 -10.53 -16.85 6.79
C ARG A 34 -9.29 -17.13 5.93
N GLU A 35 -9.10 -16.37 4.85
CA GLU A 35 -7.93 -16.55 3.96
C GLU A 35 -6.61 -16.18 4.65
N MET A 36 -6.60 -15.13 5.47
CA MET A 36 -5.44 -14.74 6.29
C MET A 36 -5.08 -15.81 7.31
N ASP A 37 -6.06 -16.37 8.02
CA ASP A 37 -5.84 -17.43 9.02
C ASP A 37 -5.32 -18.71 8.35
N GLU A 38 -5.82 -19.06 7.16
CA GLU A 38 -5.31 -20.20 6.37
C GLU A 38 -3.87 -19.99 5.90
N ALA A 39 -3.48 -18.75 5.59
CA ALA A 39 -2.15 -18.40 5.11
C ALA A 39 -1.13 -18.07 6.21
N GLY A 40 -1.59 -17.81 7.44
CA GLY A 40 -0.75 -17.36 8.56
C GLY A 40 -0.43 -15.86 8.54
N VAL A 41 -1.36 -15.02 8.09
CA VAL A 41 -1.23 -13.55 8.08
C VAL A 41 -1.90 -12.98 9.33
N ASP A 42 -1.14 -12.25 10.13
CA ASP A 42 -1.61 -11.75 11.43
C ASP A 42 -2.53 -10.54 11.26
N ALA A 43 -2.19 -9.60 10.38
CA ALA A 43 -2.97 -8.37 10.19
C ALA A 43 -2.89 -7.85 8.74
N ALA A 44 -3.78 -6.94 8.37
CA ALA A 44 -3.79 -6.33 7.05
C ALA A 44 -4.28 -4.88 7.05
N VAL A 45 -3.75 -4.09 6.11
CA VAL A 45 -4.16 -2.69 5.90
C VAL A 45 -5.16 -2.61 4.75
N ILE A 46 -6.38 -2.24 5.09
CA ILE A 46 -7.49 -2.05 4.17
C ILE A 46 -7.34 -0.71 3.46
N HIS A 47 -7.50 -0.75 2.15
CA HIS A 47 -7.60 0.44 1.31
C HIS A 47 -8.96 0.41 0.63
N PRO A 48 -9.95 1.20 1.09
CA PRO A 48 -11.30 1.16 0.51
C PRO A 48 -11.28 1.37 -1.00
N PRO A 49 -11.77 0.40 -1.81
CA PRO A 49 -11.82 0.55 -3.26
C PRO A 49 -12.78 1.66 -3.71
N GLY A 50 -12.63 2.13 -4.94
CA GLY A 50 -13.51 3.17 -5.52
C GLY A 50 -14.75 2.63 -6.23
N TRP A 51 -14.86 1.31 -6.43
CA TRP A 51 -15.98 0.68 -7.15
C TRP A 51 -17.19 0.36 -6.27
N ASP A 52 -17.03 0.39 -4.94
CA ASP A 52 -18.09 0.16 -3.98
C ASP A 52 -18.25 1.41 -3.09
N PRO A 53 -19.40 2.12 -3.15
CA PRO A 53 -19.63 3.30 -2.34
C PRO A 53 -19.74 3.01 -0.83
N GLY A 54 -19.98 1.76 -0.42
CA GLY A 54 -20.04 1.36 0.99
C GLY A 54 -18.70 0.89 1.55
N ALA A 55 -17.63 0.84 0.75
CA ALA A 55 -16.38 0.21 1.16
C ALA A 55 -15.65 0.95 2.28
N ASP A 56 -15.78 2.29 2.35
CA ASP A 56 -15.18 3.08 3.43
C ASP A 56 -15.82 2.74 4.79
N ASP A 57 -17.16 2.71 4.86
CA ASP A 57 -17.89 2.31 6.07
C ASP A 57 -17.60 0.86 6.47
N MET A 58 -17.56 -0.05 5.48
CA MET A 58 -17.20 -1.45 5.71
C MET A 58 -15.80 -1.61 6.30
N ALA A 59 -14.82 -0.83 5.82
CA ALA A 59 -13.47 -0.86 6.35
C ALA A 59 -13.42 -0.40 7.80
N VAL A 60 -14.13 0.69 8.13
CA VAL A 60 -14.25 1.21 9.50
C VAL A 60 -14.93 0.19 10.41
N ASP A 61 -15.99 -0.47 9.94
CA ASP A 61 -16.67 -1.53 10.68
C ASP A 61 -15.78 -2.75 10.92
N ALA A 62 -14.98 -3.15 9.92
CA ALA A 62 -14.01 -4.23 10.05
C ALA A 62 -12.93 -3.91 11.09
N ALA A 63 -12.35 -2.71 11.04
CA ALA A 63 -11.34 -2.29 12.01
C ALA A 63 -11.90 -2.06 13.41
N ARG A 64 -13.19 -1.68 13.54
CA ARG A 64 -13.87 -1.61 14.84
C ARG A 64 -14.07 -2.99 15.45
N GLN A 65 -14.48 -3.97 14.65
CA GLN A 65 -14.74 -5.34 15.11
C GLN A 65 -13.45 -6.12 15.38
N TYR A 66 -12.41 -5.90 14.57
CA TYR A 66 -11.15 -6.64 14.62
C TYR A 66 -9.93 -5.68 14.66
N PRO A 67 -9.76 -4.88 15.71
CA PRO A 67 -8.76 -3.79 15.76
C PRO A 67 -7.29 -4.27 15.70
N ASN A 68 -7.05 -5.54 16.05
CA ASN A 68 -5.72 -6.17 15.97
C ASN A 68 -5.52 -6.93 14.65
N ARG A 69 -6.51 -6.96 13.76
CA ARG A 69 -6.44 -7.62 12.45
C ARG A 69 -6.47 -6.63 11.31
N PHE A 70 -7.16 -5.49 11.49
CA PHE A 70 -7.36 -4.52 10.42
C PHE A 70 -7.05 -3.08 10.85
N SER A 71 -6.35 -2.39 9.96
CA SER A 71 -6.25 -0.93 9.95
C SER A 71 -6.54 -0.41 8.54
N ILE A 72 -6.56 0.91 8.38
CA ILE A 72 -7.05 1.57 7.17
C ILE A 72 -6.09 2.70 6.79
N LEU A 73 -5.73 2.75 5.50
CA LEU A 73 -5.32 4.00 4.86
C LEU A 73 -6.48 4.45 3.95
N GLY A 74 -7.26 5.41 4.45
CA GLY A 74 -8.49 5.85 3.82
C GLY A 74 -8.27 7.01 2.84
N LYS A 75 -9.35 7.50 2.24
CA LYS A 75 -9.32 8.63 1.31
C LYS A 75 -10.53 9.54 1.54
N PHE A 76 -10.46 10.74 1.00
CA PHE A 76 -11.56 11.67 0.91
C PHE A 76 -11.46 12.45 -0.42
N PRO A 77 -12.51 13.15 -0.87
CA PRO A 77 -12.43 14.02 -2.04
C PRO A 77 -11.36 15.12 -1.86
N LEU A 78 -10.41 15.25 -2.79
CA LEU A 78 -9.34 16.26 -2.66
C LEU A 78 -9.73 17.65 -3.17
N ASP A 79 -10.80 17.71 -3.96
CA ASP A 79 -11.35 18.88 -4.63
C ASP A 79 -12.49 19.54 -3.85
N GLU A 80 -12.85 19.00 -2.68
CA GLU A 80 -13.84 19.59 -1.79
C GLU A 80 -13.17 20.39 -0.66
N PRO A 81 -13.42 21.71 -0.53
CA PRO A 81 -12.83 22.52 0.54
C PRO A 81 -13.10 21.98 1.95
N ALA A 82 -14.26 21.35 2.16
CA ALA A 82 -14.68 20.76 3.44
C ALA A 82 -13.78 19.57 3.86
N SER A 83 -13.09 18.92 2.94
CA SER A 83 -12.22 17.78 3.25
C SER A 83 -11.00 18.16 4.09
N ARG A 84 -10.64 19.46 4.13
CA ARG A 84 -9.60 19.97 5.02
C ARG A 84 -9.94 19.75 6.49
N ASP A 85 -11.21 19.84 6.84
CA ASP A 85 -11.70 19.67 8.22
C ASP A 85 -11.64 18.21 8.68
N LEU A 86 -11.43 17.25 7.76
CA LEU A 86 -11.30 15.84 8.08
C LEU A 86 -9.92 15.48 8.67
N ILE A 87 -8.87 16.22 8.30
CA ILE A 87 -7.48 15.91 8.69
C ILE A 87 -7.30 15.85 10.23
N PRO A 88 -7.74 16.85 11.03
CA PRO A 88 -7.52 16.85 12.48
C PRO A 88 -8.26 15.73 13.22
N ILE A 89 -9.37 15.26 12.65
CA ILE A 89 -10.22 14.22 13.25
C ILE A 89 -10.01 12.83 12.62
N TRP A 90 -9.10 12.72 11.64
CA TRP A 90 -8.99 11.53 10.78
C TRP A 90 -8.76 10.24 11.59
N ARG A 91 -7.82 10.28 12.55
CA ARG A 91 -7.48 9.15 13.43
C ARG A 91 -8.53 8.81 14.49
N GLN A 92 -9.57 9.63 14.65
CA GLN A 92 -10.67 9.32 15.58
C GLN A 92 -11.58 8.21 15.05
N GLN A 93 -11.51 7.94 13.74
CA GLN A 93 -12.19 6.82 13.12
C GLN A 93 -11.48 5.50 13.47
N PRO A 94 -12.21 4.43 13.83
CA PRO A 94 -11.63 3.12 14.14
C PRO A 94 -10.69 2.62 13.03
N GLY A 95 -9.45 2.30 13.42
CA GLY A 95 -8.42 1.76 12.50
C GLY A 95 -7.86 2.73 11.48
N MET A 96 -8.28 4.00 11.44
CA MET A 96 -7.82 4.96 10.44
C MET A 96 -6.42 5.50 10.80
N LEU A 97 -5.38 4.98 10.14
CA LEU A 97 -3.98 5.28 10.48
C LEU A 97 -3.26 6.17 9.48
N GLY A 98 -3.89 6.49 8.35
CA GLY A 98 -3.33 7.40 7.35
C GLY A 98 -4.21 7.54 6.13
N LEU A 99 -3.62 8.04 5.05
CA LEU A 99 -4.29 8.44 3.82
C LEU A 99 -3.76 7.64 2.63
N ARG A 100 -4.58 7.43 1.61
CA ARG A 100 -4.17 6.77 0.36
C ARG A 100 -4.90 7.30 -0.87
N PHE A 101 -4.17 7.71 -1.90
CA PHE A 101 -4.73 8.26 -3.14
C PHE A 101 -4.19 7.54 -4.39
N THR A 102 -5.07 7.27 -5.36
CA THR A 102 -4.76 6.43 -6.54
C THR A 102 -4.99 7.08 -7.92
N PHE A 103 -5.56 8.29 -7.98
CA PHE A 103 -5.72 9.12 -9.19
C PHE A 103 -6.24 8.39 -10.44
N LEU A 104 -7.17 7.45 -10.25
CA LEU A 104 -7.62 6.53 -11.32
C LEU A 104 -8.60 7.16 -12.29
N LEU A 105 -9.26 8.27 -11.92
CA LEU A 105 -10.25 8.93 -12.77
C LEU A 105 -9.57 9.92 -13.72
N PRO A 106 -10.07 10.09 -14.97
CA PRO A 106 -9.43 10.98 -15.95
C PRO A 106 -9.19 12.40 -15.45
N HIS A 107 -10.11 12.98 -14.67
CA HIS A 107 -9.97 14.33 -14.13
C HIS A 107 -8.94 14.43 -12.98
N GLN A 108 -8.55 13.31 -12.37
CA GLN A 108 -7.60 13.26 -11.26
C GLN A 108 -6.15 13.14 -11.74
N GLN A 109 -5.92 12.82 -13.02
CA GLN A 109 -4.58 12.55 -13.54
C GLN A 109 -3.64 13.75 -13.41
N SER A 110 -4.17 14.98 -13.45
CA SER A 110 -3.38 16.21 -13.31
C SER A 110 -3.17 16.65 -11.86
N TRP A 111 -3.97 16.16 -10.91
CA TRP A 111 -3.99 16.62 -9.52
C TRP A 111 -2.64 16.62 -8.80
N PRO A 112 -1.76 15.62 -9.02
CA PRO A 112 -0.42 15.64 -8.43
C PRO A 112 0.46 16.81 -8.92
N THR A 113 0.12 17.44 -10.04
CA THR A 113 0.97 18.41 -10.75
C THR A 113 0.32 19.78 -10.99
N ASP A 114 -1.00 19.91 -10.82
CA ASP A 114 -1.76 21.13 -11.10
C ASP A 114 -2.02 22.00 -9.85
N GLY A 115 -1.52 21.58 -8.68
CA GLY A 115 -1.67 22.27 -7.40
C GLY A 115 -2.91 21.87 -6.59
N THR A 116 -3.78 21.00 -7.12
CA THR A 116 -4.98 20.51 -6.40
C THR A 116 -4.62 19.91 -5.05
N MET A 117 -3.48 19.21 -4.95
CA MET A 117 -3.03 18.55 -3.73
C MET A 117 -2.19 19.42 -2.79
N ASP A 118 -1.80 20.64 -3.18
CA ASP A 118 -0.77 21.40 -2.44
C ASP A 118 -1.14 21.68 -0.98
N TRP A 119 -2.43 21.77 -0.70
CA TRP A 119 -2.93 21.97 0.65
C TRP A 119 -2.80 20.75 1.55
N LEU A 120 -2.79 19.54 0.97
CA LEU A 120 -2.79 18.28 1.70
C LEU A 120 -1.49 18.11 2.46
N TRP A 121 -0.37 18.44 1.83
CA TRP A 121 0.97 18.14 2.34
C TRP A 121 1.27 18.78 3.70
N PRO A 122 1.14 20.11 3.88
CA PRO A 122 1.36 20.71 5.19
C PRO A 122 0.34 20.22 6.24
N ALA A 123 -0.92 20.00 5.84
CA ALA A 123 -1.95 19.54 6.76
C ALA A 123 -1.69 18.10 7.26
N ALA A 124 -1.29 17.20 6.36
CA ALA A 124 -0.94 15.82 6.70
C ALA A 124 0.34 15.75 7.54
N GLU A 125 1.33 16.59 7.25
CA GLU A 125 2.57 16.71 8.04
C GLU A 125 2.25 17.14 9.48
N GLU A 126 1.50 18.24 9.64
CA GLU A 126 1.10 18.76 10.95
C GLU A 126 0.30 17.74 11.77
N ALA A 127 -0.59 16.98 11.12
CA ALA A 127 -1.38 15.94 11.76
C ALA A 127 -0.63 14.61 11.99
N GLY A 128 0.61 14.47 11.49
CA GLY A 128 1.35 13.20 11.55
C GLY A 128 0.65 12.05 10.82
N LEU A 129 -0.05 12.36 9.72
CA LEU A 129 -0.76 11.38 8.89
C LEU A 129 0.14 10.90 7.75
N PRO A 130 0.52 9.62 7.70
CA PRO A 130 1.24 9.08 6.56
C PRO A 130 0.34 9.06 5.32
N VAL A 131 0.91 9.28 4.14
CA VAL A 131 0.19 9.33 2.85
C VAL A 131 0.75 8.29 1.89
N GLY A 132 -0.07 7.32 1.51
CA GLY A 132 0.17 6.37 0.43
C GLY A 132 -0.26 6.89 -0.93
N LEU A 133 0.54 6.66 -1.96
CA LEU A 133 0.31 7.18 -3.31
C LEU A 133 0.54 6.09 -4.35
N ALA A 134 -0.45 5.83 -5.20
CA ALA A 134 -0.18 5.20 -6.50
C ALA A 134 0.36 6.29 -7.44
N CYS A 135 1.69 6.34 -7.55
CA CYS A 135 2.40 7.51 -8.09
C CYS A 135 3.37 7.19 -9.24
N ALA A 136 3.18 6.07 -9.93
CA ALA A 136 4.06 5.63 -11.00
C ALA A 136 4.31 6.69 -12.09
N ASN A 137 3.32 7.54 -12.36
CA ASN A 137 3.37 8.60 -13.35
C ASN A 137 3.90 9.95 -12.84
N PHE A 138 4.24 10.07 -11.55
CA PHE A 138 4.72 11.33 -10.95
C PHE A 138 5.71 11.13 -9.79
N LEU A 139 6.53 10.06 -9.81
CA LEU A 139 7.56 9.80 -8.79
C LEU A 139 8.47 11.01 -8.50
N PRO A 140 8.94 11.80 -9.49
CA PRO A 140 9.75 12.99 -9.20
C PRO A 140 9.02 14.03 -8.32
N VAL A 141 7.70 14.14 -8.43
CA VAL A 141 6.89 15.05 -7.60
C VAL A 141 6.84 14.57 -6.15
N VAL A 142 6.76 13.25 -5.92
CA VAL A 142 6.87 12.67 -4.57
C VAL A 142 8.17 13.12 -3.91
N GLY A 143 9.27 13.15 -4.67
CA GLY A 143 10.56 13.65 -4.18
C GLY A 143 10.55 15.14 -3.82
N GLN A 144 9.87 15.98 -4.61
CA GLN A 144 9.71 17.41 -4.32
C GLN A 144 8.89 17.65 -3.05
N VAL A 145 7.82 16.87 -2.85
CA VAL A 145 7.00 16.91 -1.63
C VAL A 145 7.83 16.44 -0.43
N ALA A 146 8.56 15.33 -0.56
CA ALA A 146 9.40 14.78 0.50
C ALA A 146 10.48 15.76 0.97
N GLU A 147 11.13 16.47 0.04
CA GLU A 147 12.14 17.49 0.34
C GLU A 147 11.54 18.71 1.04
N ARG A 148 10.35 19.14 0.62
CA ARG A 148 9.67 20.32 1.16
C ARG A 148 9.04 20.08 2.54
N TYR A 149 8.59 18.86 2.81
CA TYR A 149 7.89 18.46 4.03
C TYR A 149 8.61 17.25 4.67
N PRO A 150 9.81 17.45 5.27
CA PRO A 150 10.65 16.36 5.75
C PRO A 150 10.04 15.58 6.94
N GLY A 151 9.01 16.11 7.60
CA GLY A 151 8.24 15.42 8.64
C GLY A 151 7.09 14.56 8.09
N LEU A 152 6.67 14.77 6.84
CA LEU A 152 5.59 14.02 6.21
C LEU A 152 6.08 12.64 5.77
N LYS A 153 5.50 11.59 6.35
CA LYS A 153 5.75 10.20 5.92
C LYS A 153 4.98 9.88 4.64
N LEU A 154 5.69 9.58 3.57
CA LEU A 154 5.15 9.19 2.26
C LEU A 154 5.38 7.71 2.00
N ILE A 155 4.42 7.05 1.36
CA ILE A 155 4.50 5.65 0.96
C ILE A 155 4.22 5.55 -0.54
N VAL A 156 5.18 5.04 -1.31
CA VAL A 156 4.98 4.69 -2.71
C VAL A 156 4.31 3.32 -2.76
N ASP A 157 3.08 3.25 -3.29
CA ASP A 157 2.37 1.99 -3.48
C ASP A 157 2.97 1.20 -4.66
N HIS A 158 2.92 -0.14 -4.56
CA HIS A 158 3.18 -1.04 -5.68
C HIS A 158 4.51 -0.78 -6.38
N MET A 159 5.58 -0.47 -5.64
CA MET A 159 6.90 -0.14 -6.21
C MET A 159 6.86 0.95 -7.30
N GLY A 160 5.90 1.87 -7.25
CA GLY A 160 5.82 2.98 -8.19
C GLY A 160 5.69 2.54 -9.66
N ARG A 161 5.11 1.36 -9.93
CA ARG A 161 5.10 0.79 -11.27
C ARG A 161 3.89 1.15 -12.15
N GLY A 162 4.09 1.08 -13.46
CA GLY A 162 3.02 1.16 -14.46
C GLY A 162 1.95 0.07 -14.29
N GLN A 163 0.71 0.34 -14.70
CA GLN A 163 -0.38 -0.64 -14.58
C GLN A 163 -0.41 -1.59 -15.79
N ARG A 164 -0.87 -2.84 -15.57
CA ARG A 164 -1.20 -3.83 -16.63
C ARG A 164 -0.05 -4.30 -17.54
N VAL A 165 1.19 -4.09 -17.12
CA VAL A 165 2.40 -4.62 -17.78
C VAL A 165 3.07 -5.67 -16.89
N THR A 166 4.04 -6.44 -17.40
CA THR A 166 4.82 -7.45 -16.64
C THR A 166 6.29 -7.40 -17.04
N ASP A 167 7.14 -8.11 -16.29
CA ASP A 167 8.57 -8.28 -16.52
C ASP A 167 9.29 -6.91 -16.58
N ASP A 168 10.32 -6.75 -17.40
CA ASP A 168 11.11 -5.52 -17.45
C ASP A 168 10.25 -4.25 -17.68
N GLU A 169 9.16 -4.35 -18.45
CA GLU A 169 8.22 -3.25 -18.70
C GLU A 169 7.52 -2.80 -17.41
N ALA A 170 7.29 -3.70 -16.46
CA ALA A 170 6.76 -3.36 -15.14
C ALA A 170 7.70 -2.50 -14.30
N PHE A 171 8.99 -2.47 -14.61
CA PHE A 171 10.00 -1.80 -13.81
C PHE A 171 10.66 -0.63 -14.54
N GLU A 172 10.07 -0.11 -15.62
CA GLU A 172 10.59 1.06 -16.35
C GLU A 172 10.78 2.29 -15.45
N THR A 173 9.90 2.47 -14.44
CA THR A 173 9.95 3.58 -13.48
C THR A 173 10.86 3.32 -12.28
N LEU A 174 11.52 2.15 -12.21
CA LEU A 174 12.37 1.77 -11.08
C LEU A 174 13.49 2.79 -10.82
N PRO A 175 14.23 3.33 -11.82
CA PRO A 175 15.25 4.33 -11.54
C PRO A 175 14.72 5.57 -10.79
N ASP A 176 13.52 6.03 -11.14
CA ASP A 176 12.87 7.16 -10.47
C ASP A 176 12.43 6.79 -9.05
N LEU A 177 11.96 5.56 -8.84
CA LEU A 177 11.63 5.04 -7.50
C LEU A 177 12.87 5.00 -6.61
N LEU A 178 13.96 4.40 -7.09
CA LEU A 178 15.20 4.27 -6.32
C LEU A 178 15.80 5.64 -5.99
N ALA A 179 15.65 6.63 -6.87
CA ALA A 179 16.07 8.01 -6.59
C ALA A 179 15.35 8.65 -5.39
N LEU A 180 14.15 8.18 -5.02
CA LEU A 180 13.42 8.66 -3.84
C LEU A 180 14.02 8.13 -2.53
N ALA A 181 14.81 7.07 -2.56
CA ALA A 181 15.35 6.45 -1.35
C ALA A 181 16.27 7.38 -0.54
N LYS A 182 16.83 8.42 -1.18
CA LYS A 182 17.60 9.49 -0.52
C LYS A 182 16.78 10.30 0.50
N TYR A 183 15.45 10.28 0.42
CA TYR A 183 14.56 10.96 1.33
C TYR A 183 14.14 10.01 2.47
N PRO A 184 14.54 10.25 3.73
CA PRO A 184 14.27 9.32 4.84
C PRO A 184 12.78 9.18 5.18
N ASN A 185 11.97 10.15 4.77
CA ASN A 185 10.51 10.19 4.94
C ASN A 185 9.72 9.55 3.78
N VAL A 186 10.40 8.87 2.84
CA VAL A 186 9.75 8.07 1.78
C VAL A 186 10.02 6.58 2.00
N ALA A 187 8.96 5.79 1.99
CA ALA A 187 8.99 4.33 2.01
C ALA A 187 8.30 3.73 0.77
N CYS A 188 8.52 2.46 0.52
CA CYS A 188 7.98 1.73 -0.63
C CYS A 188 7.24 0.46 -0.18
N LYS A 189 6.02 0.25 -0.69
CA LYS A 189 5.38 -1.06 -0.59
C LYS A 189 5.90 -1.96 -1.72
N ALA A 190 6.56 -3.04 -1.36
CA ALA A 190 6.86 -4.16 -2.25
C ALA A 190 5.61 -5.04 -2.46
N SER A 191 4.47 -4.40 -2.73
CA SER A 191 3.17 -5.07 -2.76
C SER A 191 2.77 -5.50 -4.16
N GLY A 192 2.11 -6.66 -4.28
CA GLY A 192 1.63 -7.16 -5.58
C GLY A 192 2.69 -7.75 -6.50
N ALA A 193 3.88 -8.02 -5.96
CA ALA A 193 5.04 -8.49 -6.71
C ALA A 193 4.75 -9.66 -7.68
N PRO A 194 4.04 -10.74 -7.28
CA PRO A 194 3.74 -11.84 -8.21
C PRO A 194 3.02 -11.42 -9.50
N SER A 195 2.15 -10.40 -9.44
CA SER A 195 1.44 -9.90 -10.63
C SER A 195 2.33 -9.16 -11.64
N TYR A 196 3.62 -8.97 -11.32
CA TYR A 196 4.58 -8.28 -12.18
C TYR A 196 5.41 -9.26 -13.00
N SER A 197 5.24 -10.56 -12.80
CA SER A 197 6.00 -11.61 -13.48
C SER A 197 5.10 -12.37 -14.45
N SER A 198 5.60 -12.65 -15.65
CA SER A 198 5.03 -13.67 -16.55
C SER A 198 5.59 -15.08 -16.30
N ALA A 199 6.68 -15.21 -15.54
CA ALA A 199 7.27 -16.50 -15.18
C ALA A 199 6.39 -17.27 -14.15
N PRO A 200 6.49 -18.61 -14.09
CA PRO A 200 5.86 -19.39 -13.03
C PRO A 200 6.50 -19.12 -11.66
N TYR A 201 5.81 -19.51 -10.57
CA TYR A 201 6.40 -19.53 -9.23
C TYR A 201 7.77 -20.27 -9.24
N PRO A 202 8.84 -19.71 -8.63
CA PRO A 202 8.83 -18.60 -7.68
C PRO A 202 9.02 -17.20 -8.29
N PHE A 203 8.68 -16.96 -9.55
CA PHE A 203 8.76 -15.64 -10.20
C PHE A 203 10.19 -15.08 -10.24
N ALA A 204 11.17 -15.94 -10.52
CA ALA A 204 12.59 -15.62 -10.40
C ALA A 204 13.05 -14.39 -11.21
N ASN A 205 12.36 -14.06 -12.31
CA ASN A 205 12.70 -12.94 -13.17
C ASN A 205 12.44 -11.56 -12.55
N ILE A 206 11.74 -11.48 -11.40
CA ILE A 206 11.53 -10.22 -10.69
C ILE A 206 12.32 -10.08 -9.38
N HIS A 207 13.07 -11.11 -8.99
CA HIS A 207 13.81 -11.14 -7.71
C HIS A 207 14.85 -10.02 -7.63
N ASP A 208 15.58 -9.77 -8.72
CA ASP A 208 16.60 -8.71 -8.77
C ASP A 208 15.98 -7.31 -8.64
N TYR A 209 14.75 -7.10 -9.10
CA TYR A 209 14.05 -5.83 -8.90
C TYR A 209 13.62 -5.64 -7.45
N LEU A 210 13.14 -6.69 -6.79
CA LEU A 210 12.84 -6.67 -5.35
C LEU A 210 14.09 -6.38 -4.52
N HIS A 211 15.23 -6.96 -4.90
CA HIS A 211 16.50 -6.73 -4.23
C HIS A 211 16.97 -5.28 -4.39
N GLN A 212 16.87 -4.69 -5.60
CA GLN A 212 17.21 -3.28 -5.82
C GLN A 212 16.36 -2.33 -4.98
N VAL A 213 15.05 -2.60 -4.85
CA VAL A 213 14.17 -1.80 -3.97
C VAL A 213 14.59 -1.94 -2.51
N PHE A 214 14.88 -3.16 -2.06
CA PHE A 214 15.36 -3.39 -0.70
C PHE A 214 16.70 -2.68 -0.42
N ASP A 215 17.68 -2.80 -1.30
CA ASP A 215 19.01 -2.16 -1.15
C ASP A 215 18.90 -0.63 -1.04
N ALA A 216 17.97 -0.02 -1.77
CA ALA A 216 17.79 1.42 -1.75
C ALA A 216 17.05 1.90 -0.49
N PHE A 217 15.91 1.29 -0.16
CA PHE A 217 15.05 1.77 0.93
C PHE A 217 15.46 1.23 2.30
N GLY A 218 16.01 0.02 2.32
CA GLY A 218 16.31 -0.74 3.53
C GLY A 218 15.08 -1.42 4.14
N PRO A 219 15.30 -2.22 5.20
CA PRO A 219 14.26 -3.02 5.85
C PRO A 219 13.20 -2.18 6.57
N ASP A 220 13.56 -1.00 7.07
CA ASP A 220 12.65 -0.11 7.81
C ASP A 220 11.71 0.70 6.89
N ARG A 221 11.91 0.65 5.55
CA ARG A 221 11.15 1.42 4.55
C ARG A 221 10.70 0.59 3.34
N THR A 222 10.82 -0.73 3.43
CA THR A 222 10.27 -1.67 2.44
C THR A 222 9.17 -2.48 3.10
N PHE A 223 7.93 -2.34 2.63
CA PHE A 223 6.76 -2.99 3.26
C PHE A 223 6.20 -4.08 2.36
N TRP A 224 6.16 -5.32 2.85
CA TRP A 224 5.49 -6.41 2.16
C TRP A 224 3.97 -6.18 2.08
N GLY A 225 3.35 -6.68 1.03
CA GLY A 225 1.89 -6.73 0.90
C GLY A 225 1.50 -7.49 -0.36
N THR A 226 0.24 -7.89 -0.48
CA THR A 226 -0.16 -8.73 -1.62
C THR A 226 -0.96 -7.99 -2.67
N ASP A 227 -1.89 -7.13 -2.29
CA ASP A 227 -3.02 -6.79 -3.17
C ASP A 227 -3.75 -8.08 -3.62
N ILE A 228 -4.01 -9.00 -2.67
CA ILE A 228 -4.32 -10.43 -2.90
C ILE A 228 -5.37 -10.69 -3.97
N THR A 229 -6.38 -9.82 -4.08
CA THR A 229 -7.47 -10.00 -5.03
C THR A 229 -7.03 -9.81 -6.48
N ARG A 230 -5.83 -9.26 -6.73
CA ARG A 230 -5.17 -9.16 -8.04
C ARG A 230 -4.13 -10.26 -8.29
N MET A 231 -3.81 -11.08 -7.28
CA MET A 231 -2.68 -12.00 -7.39
C MET A 231 -3.00 -13.20 -8.29
N PRO A 232 -2.06 -13.60 -9.18
CA PRO A 232 -2.19 -14.81 -9.98
C PRO A 232 -1.92 -16.09 -9.19
N CYS A 233 -1.61 -15.97 -7.90
CA CYS A 233 -1.15 -17.03 -7.02
C CYS A 233 -1.81 -16.94 -5.64
N SER A 234 -1.56 -17.94 -4.80
CA SER A 234 -2.06 -17.98 -3.42
C SER A 234 -1.37 -16.96 -2.51
N TRP A 235 -2.01 -16.66 -1.38
CA TRP A 235 -1.39 -15.84 -0.33
C TRP A 235 -0.11 -16.50 0.20
N ARG A 236 -0.12 -17.84 0.33
CA ARG A 236 1.05 -18.62 0.72
C ARG A 236 2.22 -18.37 -0.23
N GLU A 237 2.01 -18.42 -1.54
CA GLU A 237 3.07 -18.13 -2.52
C GLU A 237 3.55 -16.67 -2.45
N CYS A 238 2.67 -15.72 -2.10
CA CYS A 238 3.09 -14.33 -1.86
C CYS A 238 3.99 -14.19 -0.63
N ILE A 239 3.75 -15.01 0.41
CA ILE A 239 4.56 -15.05 1.63
C ILE A 239 5.90 -15.75 1.33
N THR A 240 5.85 -16.97 0.78
CA THR A 240 7.06 -17.78 0.54
C THR A 240 7.98 -17.16 -0.48
N LEU A 241 7.47 -16.38 -1.45
CA LEU A 241 8.30 -15.54 -2.29
C LEU A 241 9.28 -14.70 -1.46
N PHE A 242 8.81 -14.05 -0.39
CA PHE A 242 9.68 -13.20 0.45
C PHE A 242 10.41 -13.97 1.54
N THR A 243 9.79 -15.00 2.13
CA THR A 243 10.35 -15.70 3.30
C THR A 243 11.26 -16.87 2.96
N GLU A 244 11.15 -17.45 1.76
CA GLU A 244 11.86 -18.68 1.36
C GLU A 244 12.67 -18.48 0.06
N GLU A 245 12.15 -17.71 -0.90
CA GLU A 245 12.73 -17.63 -2.25
C GLU A 245 13.69 -16.45 -2.47
N LEU A 246 13.73 -15.47 -1.53
CA LEU A 246 14.68 -14.35 -1.53
C LEU A 246 15.79 -14.61 -0.50
N PRO A 247 16.89 -15.28 -0.85
CA PRO A 247 17.90 -15.73 0.12
C PRO A 247 18.65 -14.58 0.83
N TRP A 248 18.56 -13.37 0.30
CA TRP A 248 19.14 -12.16 0.90
C TRP A 248 18.25 -11.53 1.98
N LEU A 249 16.94 -11.83 2.01
CA LEU A 249 16.01 -11.28 3.00
C LEU A 249 15.84 -12.27 4.16
N THR A 250 16.62 -12.08 5.23
CA THR A 250 16.64 -13.02 6.37
C THR A 250 16.71 -12.29 7.71
N GLY A 251 16.49 -13.01 8.81
CA GLY A 251 16.67 -12.50 10.17
C GLY A 251 15.79 -11.29 10.48
N GLU A 252 16.37 -10.26 11.11
CA GLU A 252 15.63 -9.07 11.55
C GLU A 252 15.05 -8.27 10.38
N ASP A 253 15.75 -8.25 9.24
CA ASP A 253 15.33 -7.53 8.04
C ASP A 253 14.05 -8.15 7.46
N LEU A 254 13.97 -9.49 7.42
CA LEU A 254 12.75 -10.19 7.02
C LEU A 254 11.58 -9.83 7.95
N GLU A 255 11.79 -9.89 9.27
CA GLU A 255 10.73 -9.54 10.23
C GLU A 255 10.29 -8.07 10.14
N LYS A 256 11.20 -7.16 9.75
CA LYS A 256 10.86 -5.75 9.48
C LYS A 256 10.00 -5.65 8.23
N VAL A 257 10.47 -6.19 7.10
CA VAL A 257 9.78 -6.10 5.81
C VAL A 257 8.41 -6.74 5.84
N MET A 258 8.27 -7.89 6.51
CA MET A 258 7.02 -8.66 6.57
C MET A 258 5.94 -8.05 7.47
N GLY A 259 6.25 -7.05 8.31
CA GLY A 259 5.20 -6.37 9.06
C GLY A 259 5.65 -5.27 10.02
N ARG A 260 6.75 -5.48 10.78
CA ARG A 260 7.13 -4.54 11.86
C ARG A 260 7.44 -3.14 11.34
N ALA A 261 8.09 -3.03 10.18
CA ALA A 261 8.44 -1.74 9.60
C ALA A 261 7.20 -0.93 9.21
N LEU A 262 6.19 -1.59 8.62
CA LEU A 262 4.91 -0.95 8.29
C LEU A 262 4.19 -0.46 9.55
N CYS A 263 4.06 -1.32 10.57
CA CYS A 263 3.41 -0.97 11.83
C CYS A 263 4.08 0.26 12.48
N ASN A 264 5.41 0.29 12.54
CA ASN A 264 6.18 1.43 13.03
C ASN A 264 5.97 2.69 12.17
N TRP A 265 5.86 2.52 10.86
CA TRP A 265 5.70 3.64 9.92
C TRP A 265 4.37 4.35 10.11
N ILE A 266 3.26 3.60 10.19
CA ILE A 266 1.90 4.15 10.29
C ILE A 266 1.40 4.36 11.73
N GLY A 267 2.17 3.88 12.72
CA GLY A 267 1.83 3.97 14.14
C GLY A 267 0.76 2.95 14.54
N TRP A 268 0.82 1.74 13.98
CA TRP A 268 -0.08 0.65 14.36
C TRP A 268 0.52 -0.16 15.51
N ASP A 269 -0.05 0.01 16.71
CA ASP A 269 0.35 -0.73 17.90
C ASP A 269 -0.38 -2.09 17.94
N LEU A 270 0.21 -3.10 17.29
CA LEU A 270 -0.27 -4.47 17.34
C LEU A 270 0.35 -5.19 18.55
N PRO A 271 -0.44 -5.97 19.32
CA PRO A 271 0.12 -6.80 20.38
C PRO A 271 1.07 -7.84 19.77
N GLY A 272 2.31 -7.85 20.25
CA GLY A 272 3.35 -8.80 19.83
C GLY A 272 3.23 -10.19 20.44
#